data_AF-A0A2V7SN96-F1
#
_entry.id   AF-A0A2V7SN96-F1
#
_cell.length_a   1.000
_cell.length_b   1.000
_cell.length_c   1.000
_cell.angle_alpha   90.00
_cell.angle_beta   90.00
_cell.angle_gamma   90.00
#
_symmetry.space_group_name_H-M   'P 1'
#
loop_
_entity.id
_entity.type
_entity.pdbx_description
1 polymer ?
#
loop_
_entity_poly.entity_id
_entity_poly.type
_entity_poly.pdbx_seq_one_letter_code
_entity_poly.pdbx_strand_id
1 'polypeptide(L)'
;MEARITAQSQSFKLRERLEEAKVSHGQEIRADLPNVRVAVLAATGEAQLMFCNMGSIRVRELVQPGDQGPLASEVTLQGLAVPFPGSYDLVNARISVNGSIHVAVDLATEVVPNGRRGLEGIAEVYFHNWPRGVGVT
;
A
#
# COMPACT_ATOMS: atom_id res chain seq x y z
N MET A 1 5.50 -10.11 7.15
CA MET A 1 6.16 -10.12 5.83
C MET A 1 6.36 -8.67 5.43
N GLU A 2 7.57 -8.26 5.09
CA GLU A 2 7.86 -6.90 4.64
C GLU A 2 7.69 -6.86 3.11
N ALA A 3 6.95 -5.88 2.60
CA ALA A 3 6.55 -5.84 1.20
C ALA A 3 7.36 -4.82 0.40
N ARG A 4 7.84 -5.22 -0.78
CA ARG A 4 8.66 -4.39 -1.68
C ARG A 4 7.89 -4.08 -2.96
N ILE A 5 8.19 -2.92 -3.55
CA ILE A 5 7.62 -2.52 -4.84
C ILE A 5 8.57 -3.01 -5.93
N THR A 6 8.11 -3.92 -6.79
CA THR A 6 8.99 -4.69 -7.69
C THR A 6 8.75 -4.44 -9.18
N ALA A 7 8.01 -3.39 -9.56
CA ALA A 7 7.81 -3.08 -10.98
C ALA A 7 7.66 -1.58 -11.25
N GLN A 8 8.42 -1.07 -12.22
CA GLN A 8 8.38 0.34 -12.67
C GLN A 8 7.00 0.76 -13.21
N SER A 9 6.24 -0.15 -13.81
CA SER A 9 4.88 0.16 -14.27
C SER A 9 3.89 0.39 -13.11
N GLN A 10 4.22 -0.05 -11.90
CA GLN A 10 3.38 0.13 -10.71
C GLN A 10 3.62 1.48 -10.03
N SER A 11 4.87 1.98 -10.05
CA SER A 11 5.18 3.33 -9.54
C SER A 11 4.52 4.42 -10.38
N PHE A 12 4.38 4.21 -11.69
CA PHE A 12 3.67 5.14 -12.57
C PHE A 12 2.22 5.38 -12.13
N LYS A 13 1.49 4.34 -11.73
CA LYS A 13 0.08 4.49 -11.34
C LYS A 13 -0.07 5.25 -10.02
N LEU A 14 0.81 5.01 -9.05
CA LEU A 14 0.84 5.78 -7.81
C LEU A 14 1.15 7.25 -8.11
N ARG A 15 2.14 7.52 -8.96
CA ARG A 15 2.51 8.89 -9.37
C ARG A 15 1.32 9.61 -10.00
N GLU A 16 0.67 9.00 -10.99
CA GLU A 16 -0.54 9.57 -11.63
C GLU A 16 -1.59 9.99 -10.59
N ARG A 17 -1.83 9.14 -9.59
CA ARG A 17 -2.85 9.38 -8.55
C ARG A 17 -2.44 10.48 -7.57
N LEU A 18 -1.14 10.66 -7.34
CA LEU A 18 -0.59 11.77 -6.56
C LEU A 18 -0.69 13.09 -7.33
N GLU A 19 -0.45 13.07 -8.66
CA GLU A 19 -0.64 14.23 -9.54
C GLU A 19 -2.11 14.65 -9.56
N GLU A 20 -3.04 13.70 -9.69
CA GLU A 20 -4.50 13.94 -9.58
C GLU A 20 -4.89 14.54 -8.22
N ALA A 21 -4.22 14.12 -7.15
CA ALA A 21 -4.39 14.65 -5.79
C ALA A 21 -3.67 16.00 -5.55
N LYS A 22 -3.04 16.58 -6.58
CA LYS A 22 -2.27 17.84 -6.53
C LYS A 22 -1.12 17.82 -5.53
N VAL A 23 -0.49 16.66 -5.35
CA VAL A 23 0.72 16.51 -4.54
C VAL A 23 1.92 16.90 -5.39
N SER A 24 2.85 17.67 -4.83
CA SER A 24 4.07 18.09 -5.51
C SER A 24 5.35 17.60 -4.83
N HIS A 25 6.49 17.79 -5.49
CA HIS A 25 7.80 17.61 -4.86
C HIS A 25 7.93 18.42 -3.56
N GLY A 26 8.69 17.90 -2.60
CA GLY A 26 8.94 18.49 -1.28
C GLY A 26 7.75 18.31 -0.31
N GLN A 27 6.63 17.77 -0.80
CA GLN A 27 5.42 17.68 -0.01
C GLN A 27 5.41 16.41 0.85
N GLU A 28 4.91 16.56 2.06
CA GLU A 28 4.58 15.44 2.94
C GLU A 28 3.10 15.52 3.31
N ILE A 29 2.40 14.40 3.15
CA ILE A 29 0.96 14.30 3.40
C ILE A 29 0.62 13.05 4.18
N ARG A 30 -0.56 13.07 4.80
CA ARG A 30 -1.27 11.85 5.13
C ARG A 30 -2.43 11.65 4.17
N ALA A 31 -2.55 10.45 3.63
CA ALA A 31 -3.59 10.14 2.66
C ALA A 31 -4.12 8.73 2.78
N ASP A 32 -5.30 8.52 2.21
CA ASP A 32 -5.88 7.20 2.01
C ASP A 32 -5.50 6.67 0.64
N LEU A 33 -4.94 5.47 0.59
CA LEU A 33 -4.61 4.75 -0.63
C LEU A 33 -5.54 3.53 -0.73
N PRO A 34 -6.61 3.62 -1.54
CA PRO A 34 -7.58 2.54 -1.67
C PRO A 34 -7.12 1.47 -2.68
N ASN A 35 -7.43 0.21 -2.39
CA ASN A 35 -7.22 -0.96 -3.26
C ASN A 35 -5.75 -1.22 -3.63
N VAL A 36 -4.88 -1.16 -2.64
CA VAL A 36 -3.47 -1.57 -2.73
C VAL A 36 -3.40 -3.09 -2.66
N ARG A 37 -2.90 -3.74 -3.72
CA ARG A 37 -2.84 -5.20 -3.79
C ARG A 37 -1.47 -5.69 -3.36
N VAL A 38 -1.45 -6.65 -2.44
CA VAL A 38 -0.25 -7.37 -2.01
C VAL A 38 -0.31 -8.80 -2.54
N ALA A 39 0.70 -9.20 -3.31
CA ALA A 39 0.86 -10.56 -3.83
C ALA A 39 2.17 -11.15 -3.32
N VAL A 40 2.24 -12.48 -3.15
CA VAL A 40 3.52 -13.15 -2.86
C VAL A 40 4.12 -13.63 -4.17
N LEU A 41 5.36 -13.27 -4.44
CA LEU A 41 6.14 -13.90 -5.51
C LEU A 41 6.39 -15.35 -5.15
N ALA A 42 5.75 -16.27 -5.85
CA ALA A 42 5.95 -17.71 -5.65
C ALA A 42 7.44 -18.13 -5.79
N ALA A 43 8.24 -17.37 -6.55
CA ALA A 43 9.64 -17.67 -6.79
C ALA A 43 10.59 -17.28 -5.64
N THR A 44 10.29 -16.24 -4.86
CA THR A 44 11.19 -15.73 -3.80
C THR A 44 10.54 -15.66 -2.42
N GLY A 45 9.23 -15.87 -2.32
CA GLY A 45 8.46 -15.69 -1.09
C GLY A 45 8.33 -14.22 -0.66
N GLU A 46 8.82 -13.28 -1.46
CA GLU A 46 8.73 -11.84 -1.17
C GLU A 46 7.33 -11.31 -1.48
N ALA A 47 6.82 -10.44 -0.61
CA ALA A 47 5.60 -9.70 -0.90
C ALA A 47 5.89 -8.58 -1.91
N GLN A 48 5.11 -8.55 -2.98
CA GLN A 48 5.03 -7.48 -3.96
C GLN A 48 3.81 -6.61 -3.73
N LEU A 49 3.98 -5.29 -3.82
CA LEU A 49 2.85 -4.37 -3.99
C LEU A 49 2.52 -4.11 -5.45
N MET A 50 1.22 -3.99 -5.70
CA MET A 50 0.64 -3.62 -6.99
C MET A 50 -0.38 -2.49 -6.80
N PHE A 51 -0.20 -1.40 -7.56
CA PHE A 51 -1.06 -0.22 -7.56
C PHE A 51 -1.94 -0.12 -8.81
N CYS A 52 -1.88 -1.09 -9.72
CA CYS A 52 -2.58 -1.06 -11.01
C CYS A 52 -4.08 -0.75 -10.92
N ASN A 53 -4.76 -1.23 -9.86
CA ASN A 53 -6.19 -1.00 -9.63
C ASN A 53 -6.47 0.00 -8.48
N MET A 54 -5.47 0.81 -8.11
CA MET A 54 -5.61 1.78 -7.02
C MET A 54 -6.64 2.85 -7.39
N GLY A 55 -7.53 3.16 -6.45
CA GLY A 55 -8.50 4.23 -6.60
C GLY A 55 -7.90 5.63 -6.38
N SER A 56 -8.74 6.66 -6.42
CA SER A 56 -8.31 8.04 -6.14
C SER A 56 -7.74 8.16 -4.72
N ILE A 57 -6.57 8.79 -4.61
CA ILE A 57 -5.96 9.10 -3.32
C ILE A 57 -6.75 10.22 -2.65
N ARG A 58 -7.10 10.04 -1.37
CA ARG A 58 -7.72 11.09 -0.57
C ARG A 58 -6.72 11.67 0.41
N VAL A 59 -6.28 12.90 0.17
CA VAL A 59 -5.42 13.62 1.12
C VAL A 59 -6.24 13.99 2.35
N ARG A 60 -5.79 13.55 3.52
CA ARG A 60 -6.39 13.87 4.83
C ARG A 60 -5.75 15.10 5.45
N GLU A 61 -4.43 15.15 5.38
CA GLU A 61 -3.63 16.16 6.07
C GLU A 61 -2.42 16.50 5.21
N LEU A 62 -2.11 17.79 5.14
CA LEU A 62 -0.85 18.31 4.62
C LEU A 62 0.10 18.49 5.80
N VAL A 63 1.14 17.65 5.87
CA VAL A 63 2.14 17.69 6.95
C VAL A 63 3.24 18.71 6.61
N GLN A 64 3.69 18.72 5.36
CA GLN A 64 4.69 19.65 4.86
C GLN A 64 4.28 20.14 3.46
N PRO A 65 4.31 21.46 3.20
CA PRO A 65 4.06 21.99 1.87
C PRO A 65 5.19 21.60 0.92
N GLY A 66 4.84 21.37 -0.35
CA GLY A 66 5.82 21.13 -1.39
C GLY A 66 6.25 22.39 -2.13
N ASP A 67 7.28 22.23 -2.95
CA ASP A 67 7.92 23.29 -3.75
C ASP A 67 7.37 23.34 -5.18
N GLN A 68 6.25 22.66 -5.47
CA GLN A 68 5.65 22.56 -6.82
C GLN A 68 6.54 21.94 -7.91
N GLY A 69 7.66 21.32 -7.51
CA GLY A 69 8.53 20.58 -8.42
C GLY A 69 7.92 19.26 -8.93
N PRO A 70 8.52 18.65 -9.96
CA PRO A 70 8.04 17.41 -10.55
C PRO A 70 8.11 16.24 -9.57
N LEU A 71 7.14 15.33 -9.64
CA LEU A 71 7.16 14.11 -8.82
C LEU A 71 8.29 13.17 -9.25
N ALA A 72 8.91 12.53 -8.28
CA ALA A 72 9.89 11.49 -8.52
C ALA A 72 9.27 10.25 -9.18
N SER A 73 10.09 9.47 -9.89
CA SER A 73 9.64 8.24 -10.56
C SER A 73 9.89 6.98 -9.73
N GLU A 74 10.77 7.07 -8.75
CA GLU A 74 11.04 6.00 -7.80
C GLU A 74 10.04 6.04 -6.65
N VAL A 75 9.55 4.86 -6.27
CA VAL A 75 8.62 4.69 -5.16
C VAL A 75 9.17 3.62 -4.23
N THR A 76 9.20 3.91 -2.95
CA THR A 76 9.54 2.95 -1.90
C THR A 76 8.39 2.84 -0.90
N LEU A 77 8.20 1.65 -0.34
CA LEU A 77 7.26 1.40 0.73
C LEU A 77 8.02 0.87 1.93
N GLN A 78 7.69 1.39 3.11
CA GLN A 78 8.25 0.94 4.37
C GLN A 78 7.16 0.62 5.38
N GLY A 79 7.39 -0.40 6.21
CA GLY A 79 6.54 -0.70 7.36
C GLY A 79 5.25 -1.45 7.06
N LEU A 80 4.94 -1.74 5.78
CA LEU A 80 3.76 -2.56 5.48
C LEU A 80 4.00 -4.02 5.89
N ALA A 81 3.28 -4.42 6.94
CA ALA A 81 3.15 -5.81 7.36
C ALA A 81 1.69 -6.25 7.19
N VAL A 82 1.46 -7.18 6.26
CA VAL A 82 0.15 -7.83 6.09
C VAL A 82 0.24 -9.31 6.47
N PRO A 83 -0.83 -9.89 7.06
CA PRO A 83 -0.84 -11.28 7.45
C PRO A 83 -0.96 -12.23 6.25
N PHE A 84 -1.66 -11.81 5.19
CA PHE A 84 -1.91 -12.62 3.99
C PHE A 84 -1.83 -11.77 2.71
N PRO A 85 -1.53 -12.35 1.53
CA PRO A 85 -1.72 -11.65 0.27
C PRO A 85 -3.20 -11.31 0.04
N GLY A 86 -3.47 -10.17 -0.57
CA GLY A 86 -4.83 -9.66 -0.76
C GLY A 86 -4.87 -8.19 -1.15
N SER A 87 -6.07 -7.64 -1.32
CA SER A 87 -6.27 -6.20 -1.48
C SER A 87 -6.46 -5.56 -0.11
N TYR A 88 -5.86 -4.38 0.07
CA TYR A 88 -5.88 -3.60 1.30
C TYR A 88 -6.11 -2.13 0.99
N ASP A 89 -6.85 -1.44 1.84
CA ASP A 89 -6.90 0.01 1.87
C ASP A 89 -5.94 0.49 2.96
N LEU A 90 -5.00 1.36 2.58
CA LEU A 90 -4.13 2.02 3.55
C LEU A 90 -4.78 3.34 3.94
N VAL A 91 -5.27 3.42 5.17
CA VAL A 91 -5.96 4.59 5.69
C VAL A 91 -4.96 5.41 6.51
N ASN A 92 -4.91 6.72 6.25
CA ASN A 92 -4.01 7.63 6.94
C ASN A 92 -2.51 7.27 6.81
N ALA A 93 -2.10 6.78 5.64
CA ALA A 93 -0.70 6.49 5.35
C ALA A 93 0.11 7.76 5.14
N ARG A 94 1.36 7.76 5.60
CA ARG A 94 2.29 8.88 5.41
C ARG A 94 2.96 8.76 4.04
N ILE A 95 2.86 9.81 3.23
CA ILE A 95 3.52 9.89 1.93
C ILE A 95 4.45 11.09 1.95
N SER A 96 5.73 10.86 1.65
CA SER A 96 6.73 11.91 1.48
C SER A 96 7.25 11.87 0.04
N VAL A 97 7.32 13.02 -0.62
CA VAL A 97 7.79 13.15 -1.99
C VAL A 97 9.04 14.02 -2.00
N ASN A 98 10.21 13.42 -1.78
CA ASN A 98 11.48 14.17 -1.77
C ASN A 98 12.58 13.37 -2.44
N GLY A 99 12.90 13.70 -3.69
CA GLY A 99 13.82 12.90 -4.54
C GLY A 99 13.28 11.51 -4.94
N SER A 100 12.51 10.84 -4.08
CA SER A 100 11.70 9.66 -4.35
C SER A 100 10.37 9.72 -3.58
N ILE A 101 9.37 8.93 -4.00
CA ILE A 101 8.09 8.83 -3.31
C ILE A 101 8.22 7.75 -2.24
N HIS A 102 8.17 8.14 -0.97
CA HIS A 102 8.21 7.24 0.17
C HIS A 102 6.80 7.09 0.74
N VAL A 103 6.29 5.87 0.76
CA VAL A 103 5.05 5.52 1.45
C VAL A 103 5.44 4.81 2.74
N ALA A 104 5.08 5.38 3.89
CA ALA A 104 5.35 4.81 5.19
C ALA A 104 4.04 4.38 5.86
N VAL A 105 4.01 3.12 6.30
CA VAL A 105 2.96 2.58 7.17
C VAL A 105 3.48 2.66 8.59
N ASP A 106 3.01 3.66 9.33
CA ASP A 106 3.39 3.91 10.73
C ASP A 106 2.24 3.56 11.70
N LEU A 107 2.42 3.81 13.00
CA LEU A 107 1.40 3.50 14.03
C LEU A 107 0.08 4.25 13.83
N ALA A 108 0.09 5.37 13.11
CA ALA A 108 -1.10 6.14 12.74
C ALA A 108 -1.76 5.63 11.45
N THR A 109 -1.13 4.71 10.72
CA THR A 109 -1.66 4.11 9.49
C THR A 109 -2.48 2.87 9.83
N GLU A 110 -3.70 2.82 9.34
CA GLU A 110 -4.56 1.65 9.47
C GLU A 110 -4.57 0.86 8.15
N VAL A 111 -4.29 -0.45 8.24
CA VAL A 111 -4.28 -1.35 7.08
C VAL A 111 -5.55 -2.18 7.09
N VAL A 112 -6.51 -1.81 6.24
CA VAL A 112 -7.84 -2.44 6.21
C VAL A 112 -7.89 -3.45 5.06
N PRO A 113 -8.21 -4.74 5.30
CA PRO A 113 -8.39 -5.70 4.22
C PRO A 113 -9.61 -5.32 3.37
N ASN A 114 -9.36 -5.01 2.10
CA ASN A 114 -10.39 -4.72 1.11
C ASN A 114 -10.84 -6.04 0.46
N GLY A 115 -11.60 -6.82 1.23
CA GLY A 115 -12.15 -8.12 0.80
C GLY A 115 -13.37 -8.02 -0.14
N ARG A 116 -13.82 -6.81 -0.49
CA ARG A 116 -15.08 -6.60 -1.21
C ARG A 116 -14.88 -6.22 -2.67
N ARG A 117 -14.41 -7.19 -3.48
CA ARG A 117 -14.83 -7.40 -4.90
C ARG A 117 -14.17 -8.58 -5.63
N GLY A 118 -13.83 -9.68 -4.95
CA GLY A 118 -13.27 -10.84 -5.67
C GLY A 118 -13.16 -12.16 -4.89
N LEU A 119 -13.89 -12.32 -3.78
CA LEU A 119 -13.83 -13.51 -2.94
C LEU A 119 -15.19 -14.20 -2.81
N GLU A 120 -15.84 -14.50 -3.94
CA GLU A 120 -16.76 -15.65 -4.03
C GLU A 120 -16.00 -16.86 -4.60
N GLY A 121 -14.83 -17.22 -4.03
CA GLY A 121 -14.16 -18.43 -4.52
C GLY A 121 -12.83 -18.87 -3.92
N ILE A 122 -12.10 -18.05 -3.15
CA ILE A 122 -10.79 -18.49 -2.59
C ILE A 122 -10.63 -18.31 -1.08
N ALA A 123 -11.63 -17.76 -0.37
CA ALA A 123 -11.58 -17.67 1.08
C ALA A 123 -11.69 -19.04 1.76
N GLU A 124 -12.30 -20.05 1.11
CA GLU A 124 -12.47 -21.37 1.74
C GLU A 124 -11.18 -22.21 1.84
N VAL A 125 -10.13 -21.89 1.06
CA VAL A 125 -8.95 -22.77 0.99
C VAL A 125 -7.93 -22.49 2.11
N TYR A 126 -7.86 -21.27 2.65
CA TYR A 126 -6.83 -20.92 3.64
C TYR A 126 -7.31 -20.96 5.11
N PHE A 127 -8.62 -20.92 5.38
CA PHE A 127 -9.13 -21.05 6.75
C PHE A 127 -9.13 -22.49 7.30
N HIS A 128 -8.93 -23.50 6.44
CA HIS A 128 -8.98 -24.91 6.85
C HIS A 128 -7.65 -25.52 7.29
N ASN A 129 -6.53 -24.78 7.21
CA ASN A 129 -5.21 -25.33 7.57
C ASN A 129 -4.56 -24.66 8.79
N TRP A 130 -5.37 -24.11 9.69
CA TRP A 130 -4.89 -23.74 11.03
C TRP A 130 -4.74 -25.00 11.88
N PRO A 131 -3.54 -25.34 12.39
CA PRO A 131 -3.42 -26.40 13.38
C PRO A 131 -4.17 -25.94 14.65
N ARG A 132 -5.33 -26.54 14.88
CA ARG A 132 -6.05 -26.42 16.14
C ARG A 132 -5.19 -27.03 17.23
N GLY A 133 -4.55 -26.19 18.04
CA GLY A 133 -3.91 -26.69 19.25
C GLY A 133 -2.93 -25.72 19.87
N VAL A 134 -3.43 -24.76 20.64
CA VAL A 134 -2.91 -24.53 22.00
C VAL A 134 -4.10 -24.08 22.85
N GLY A 135 -4.65 -25.00 23.64
CA GLY A 135 -5.57 -24.68 24.71
C GLY A 135 -4.80 -23.99 25.82
N VAL A 136 -5.30 -22.85 26.28
CA VAL A 136 -4.85 -22.21 27.50
C VAL A 136 -5.71 -22.78 28.62
N THR A 137 -5.11 -23.61 29.46
CA THR A 137 -5.57 -23.94 30.82
C THR A 137 -4.38 -23.84 31.74
#